data_AF-A0A2P5BW97-F1
#
_entry.id   AF-A0A2P5BW97-F1
#
_cell.length_a   1.000
_cell.length_b   1.000
_cell.length_c   1.000
_cell.angle_alpha   90.00
_cell.angle_beta   90.00
_cell.angle_gamma   90.00
#
_symmetry.space_group_name_H-M   'P 1'
#
loop_
_entity.id
_entity.type
_entity.pdbx_description
1 polymer ?
#
loop_
_entity_poly.entity_id
_entity_poly.type
_entity_poly.pdbx_seq_one_letter_code
_entity_poly.pdbx_strand_id
1 'polypeptide(L)'
;MQSLHILSGVAGFLVASVFGQELFLLHFHSADHVGIEGHYHWLLQLIVFISLMAALAATCFPTSFPAALVLSNSVVFQGCWFMNMGLVLWLPQFVSAGCAVRLAEGTSDDMLGAVICGSREAELRARALANLQFSWILAGILIFTGCISLKLAAKYRPRDFPVDYEQLQSKGPDVHIPMNSFQQAGP
;
A
#
# COMPACT_ATOMS: atom_id res chain seq x y z
N MET A 1 -30.00 5.36 -9.94
CA MET A 1 -28.54 5.54 -10.10
C MET A 1 -27.99 6.67 -9.24
N GLN A 2 -28.59 7.87 -9.23
CA GLN A 2 -28.06 9.03 -8.48
C GLN A 2 -27.94 8.82 -6.96
N SER A 3 -28.91 8.19 -6.32
CA SER A 3 -28.86 7.85 -4.88
C SER A 3 -27.75 6.86 -4.52
N LEU A 4 -27.38 5.96 -5.44
CA LEU A 4 -26.31 4.98 -5.24
C LEU A 4 -24.93 5.66 -5.27
N HIS A 5 -24.74 6.62 -6.17
CA HIS A 5 -23.51 7.44 -6.22
C HIS A 5 -23.37 8.33 -4.98
N ILE A 6 -24.46 8.94 -4.51
CA ILE A 6 -24.46 9.74 -3.27
C ILE A 6 -24.13 8.84 -2.07
N LEU A 7 -24.74 7.67 -1.96
CA LEU A 7 -24.47 6.72 -0.88
C LEU A 7 -23.01 6.23 -0.89
N SER A 8 -22.46 5.94 -2.08
CA SER A 8 -21.06 5.54 -2.24
C SER A 8 -20.08 6.65 -1.84
N GLY A 9 -20.39 7.91 -2.20
CA GLY A 9 -19.58 9.06 -1.78
C GLY A 9 -19.60 9.27 -0.27
N VAL A 10 -20.79 9.23 0.33
CA VAL A 10 -20.96 9.33 1.80
C VAL A 10 -20.20 8.22 2.52
N ALA A 11 -20.28 6.98 2.04
CA ALA A 11 -19.54 5.86 2.60
C ALA A 11 -18.02 6.09 2.54
N GLY A 12 -17.50 6.62 1.43
CA GLY A 12 -16.08 6.98 1.29
C GLY A 12 -15.62 8.03 2.30
N PHE A 13 -16.41 9.08 2.51
CA PHE A 13 -16.13 10.10 3.53
C PHE A 13 -16.19 9.55 4.97
N LEU A 14 -17.11 8.62 5.26
CA LEU A 14 -17.15 7.94 6.55
C LEU A 14 -15.91 7.08 6.78
N VAL A 15 -15.44 6.36 5.75
CA VAL A 15 -14.19 5.59 5.85
C VAL A 15 -12.99 6.53 6.08
N ALA A 16 -12.91 7.65 5.35
CA ALA A 16 -11.86 8.64 5.56
C ALA A 16 -11.92 9.26 6.97
N SER A 17 -13.12 9.51 7.52
CA SER A 17 -13.24 10.07 8.87
C SER A 17 -12.79 9.08 9.95
N VAL A 18 -13.03 7.78 9.78
CA VAL A 18 -12.52 6.73 10.67
C VAL A 18 -11.00 6.73 10.69
N PHE A 19 -10.33 6.76 9.53
CA PHE A 19 -8.87 6.87 9.48
C PHE A 19 -8.36 8.19 10.08
N GLY A 20 -9.11 9.29 9.91
CA GLY A 20 -8.79 10.56 10.54
C GLY A 20 -8.86 10.50 12.07
N GLN A 21 -9.91 9.87 12.62
CA GLN A 21 -10.07 9.66 14.05
C GLN A 21 -8.98 8.74 14.60
N GLU A 22 -8.67 7.66 13.90
CA GLU A 22 -7.59 6.75 14.28
C GLU A 22 -6.24 7.47 14.29
N LEU A 23 -5.92 8.24 13.24
CA LEU A 23 -4.69 9.02 13.16
C LEU A 23 -4.57 10.01 14.32
N PHE A 24 -5.67 10.68 14.66
CA PHE A 24 -5.73 11.62 15.77
C PHE A 24 -5.47 10.91 17.12
N LEU A 25 -6.17 9.80 17.38
CA LEU A 25 -6.00 9.03 18.61
C LEU A 25 -4.57 8.51 18.76
N LEU A 26 -4.00 7.94 17.69
CA LEU A 26 -2.63 7.45 17.69
C LEU A 26 -1.60 8.55 17.86
N HIS A 27 -1.83 9.73 17.29
CA HIS A 27 -0.91 10.86 17.44
C HIS A 27 -0.84 11.33 18.90
N PHE A 28 -1.98 11.46 19.57
CA PHE A 28 -2.02 11.83 20.99
C PHE A 28 -1.43 10.73 21.87
N HIS A 29 -1.74 9.46 21.60
CA HIS A 29 -1.15 8.33 22.34
C HIS A 29 0.37 8.26 22.16
N SER A 30 0.86 8.41 20.92
CA SER A 30 2.29 8.32 20.63
C SER A 30 3.10 9.48 21.20
N ALA A 31 2.47 10.62 21.49
CA ALA A 31 3.15 11.77 22.09
C ALA A 31 3.64 11.46 23.52
N ASP A 32 3.04 10.47 24.19
CA ASP A 32 3.38 10.09 25.57
C ASP A 32 4.51 9.05 25.65
N HIS A 33 4.93 8.44 24.53
CA HIS A 33 5.98 7.42 24.52
C HIS A 33 7.31 7.95 23.99
N VAL A 34 8.34 7.90 24.85
CA VAL A 34 9.72 8.23 24.49
C VAL A 34 10.49 6.93 24.23
N GLY A 35 11.15 6.80 23.07
CA GLY A 35 12.04 5.67 22.76
C GLY A 35 11.55 4.74 21.65
N ILE A 36 11.73 3.42 21.83
CA ILE A 36 11.46 2.41 20.78
C ILE A 36 9.96 2.21 20.53
N GLU A 37 9.13 2.24 21.57
CA GLU A 37 7.68 2.13 21.47
C GLU A 37 7.08 3.28 20.63
N GLY A 38 7.55 4.51 20.87
CA GLY A 38 7.20 5.68 20.06
C GLY A 38 7.61 5.53 18.59
N HIS A 39 8.72 4.86 18.30
CA HIS A 39 9.13 4.59 16.91
C HIS A 39 8.19 3.61 16.20
N TYR A 40 7.70 2.57 16.89
CA TYR A 40 6.70 1.66 16.35
C TYR A 40 5.34 2.35 16.11
N HIS A 41 4.92 3.20 17.05
CA HIS A 41 3.70 4.00 16.90
C HIS A 41 3.81 5.03 15.77
N TRP A 42 4.96 5.67 15.59
CA TRP A 42 5.20 6.59 14.47
C TRP A 42 5.05 5.89 13.12
N LEU A 43 5.59 4.67 12.98
CA LEU A 43 5.41 3.85 11.78
C LEU A 43 3.94 3.45 11.56
N LEU A 44 3.19 3.15 12.62
CA LEU A 44 1.74 2.90 12.53
C LEU A 44 1.00 4.15 12.05
N GLN A 45 1.34 5.32 12.60
CA GLN A 45 0.76 6.61 12.22
C GLN A 45 0.99 6.91 10.72
N LEU A 46 2.17 6.57 10.20
CA LEU A 46 2.48 6.68 8.77
C LEU A 46 1.56 5.79 7.91
N ILE A 47 1.31 4.54 8.32
CA ILE A 47 0.42 3.64 7.57
C ILE A 47 -1.01 4.20 7.55
N VAL A 48 -1.52 4.63 8.71
CA VAL A 48 -2.88 5.20 8.83
C VAL A 48 -3.02 6.47 7.99
N PHE A 49 -1.98 7.31 7.95
CA PHE A 49 -1.97 8.49 7.09
C PHE A 49 -2.06 8.12 5.59
N ILE A 50 -1.34 7.08 5.16
CA ILE A 50 -1.43 6.58 3.78
C ILE A 50 -2.84 6.01 3.51
N SER A 51 -3.43 5.26 4.46
CA SER A 51 -4.81 4.77 4.36
C SER A 51 -5.82 5.92 4.20
N LEU A 52 -5.67 7.00 4.98
CA LEU A 52 -6.50 8.19 4.87
C LEU A 52 -6.42 8.82 3.47
N MET A 53 -5.19 9.04 2.97
CA MET A 53 -4.98 9.63 1.64
C MET A 53 -5.53 8.73 0.54
N ALA A 54 -5.36 7.41 0.65
CA ALA A 54 -5.91 6.44 -0.29
C ALA A 54 -7.44 6.38 -0.24
N ALA A 55 -8.06 6.48 0.95
CA ALA A 55 -9.50 6.54 1.12
C ALA A 55 -10.10 7.80 0.48
N LEU A 56 -9.46 8.96 0.68
CA LEU A 56 -9.85 10.21 0.01
C LEU A 56 -9.69 10.09 -1.50
N ALA A 57 -8.58 9.54 -2.00
CA ALA A 57 -8.36 9.34 -3.42
C ALA A 57 -9.40 8.39 -4.04
N ALA A 58 -9.72 7.27 -3.37
CA ALA A 58 -10.75 6.33 -3.83
C ALA A 58 -12.16 6.94 -3.80
N THR A 59 -12.43 7.86 -2.87
CA THR A 59 -13.71 8.58 -2.79
C THR A 59 -13.84 9.65 -3.89
N CYS A 60 -12.78 10.44 -4.11
CA CYS A 60 -12.76 11.48 -5.15
C CYS A 60 -12.70 10.91 -6.57
N PHE A 61 -12.07 9.74 -6.73
CA PHE A 61 -11.86 9.07 -8.02
C PHE A 61 -12.32 7.61 -7.94
N PRO A 62 -13.64 7.34 -7.90
CA PRO A 62 -14.18 5.99 -7.68
C PRO A 62 -13.87 4.99 -8.80
N THR A 63 -13.42 5.46 -9.96
CA THR A 63 -12.99 4.60 -11.08
C THR A 63 -11.51 4.22 -11.02
N SER A 64 -10.74 4.76 -10.07
CA SER A 64 -9.30 4.53 -9.96
C SER A 64 -8.98 3.22 -9.23
N PHE A 65 -8.77 2.15 -10.01
CA PHE A 65 -8.30 0.87 -9.49
C PHE A 65 -7.03 0.98 -8.62
N PRO A 66 -6.02 1.80 -8.96
CA PRO A 66 -4.83 1.96 -8.12
C PRO A 66 -5.14 2.53 -6.73
N ALA A 67 -6.08 3.48 -6.59
CA ALA A 67 -6.43 4.03 -5.29
C ALA A 67 -7.10 2.98 -4.40
N ALA A 68 -8.00 2.18 -4.97
CA ALA A 68 -8.63 1.06 -4.26
C ALA A 68 -7.61 -0.01 -3.84
N LEU A 69 -6.63 -0.33 -4.71
CA LEU A 69 -5.55 -1.27 -4.37
C LEU A 69 -4.64 -0.74 -3.25
N VAL A 70 -4.23 0.54 -3.31
CA VAL A 70 -3.40 1.15 -2.26
C VAL A 70 -4.16 1.15 -0.95
N LEU A 71 -5.44 1.53 -0.95
CA LEU A 71 -6.28 1.50 0.24
C LEU A 71 -6.34 0.07 0.83
N SER A 72 -6.63 -0.93 0.00
CA SER A 72 -6.68 -2.33 0.44
C SER A 72 -5.35 -2.82 1.02
N ASN A 73 -4.22 -2.52 0.37
CA ASN A 73 -2.90 -2.92 0.84
C ASN A 73 -2.55 -2.22 2.17
N SER A 74 -2.88 -0.92 2.31
CA SER A 74 -2.61 -0.16 3.53
C SER A 74 -3.43 -0.68 4.71
N VAL A 75 -4.70 -1.04 4.52
CA VAL A 75 -5.52 -1.64 5.59
C VAL A 75 -4.97 -2.99 6.04
N VAL A 76 -4.57 -3.85 5.11
CA VAL A 76 -3.93 -5.13 5.46
C VAL A 76 -2.62 -4.87 6.21
N PHE A 77 -1.83 -3.92 5.74
CA PHE A 77 -0.55 -3.59 6.37
C PHE A 77 -0.73 -3.05 7.79
N GLN A 78 -1.73 -2.20 8.01
CA GLN A 78 -2.09 -1.67 9.33
C GLN A 78 -2.41 -2.80 10.31
N GLY A 79 -3.22 -3.79 9.90
CA GLY A 79 -3.53 -4.95 10.72
C GLY A 79 -2.30 -5.83 11.03
N CYS A 80 -1.47 -6.12 10.02
CA CYS A 80 -0.23 -6.88 10.20
C CYS A 80 0.75 -6.16 11.14
N TRP A 81 0.90 -4.84 10.98
CA TRP A 81 1.77 -4.03 11.83
C TRP A 81 1.28 -3.97 13.26
N PHE A 82 -0.03 -3.80 13.48
CA PHE A 82 -0.62 -3.82 14.83
C PHE A 82 -0.37 -5.15 15.55
N MET A 83 -0.53 -6.28 14.85
CA MET A 83 -0.22 -7.61 15.40
C MET A 83 1.27 -7.76 15.71
N ASN A 84 2.15 -7.34 14.80
CA ASN A 84 3.60 -7.39 15.02
C ASN A 84 4.03 -6.54 16.22
N MET A 85 3.52 -5.32 16.31
CA MET A 85 3.78 -4.39 17.41
C MET A 85 3.30 -4.96 18.75
N GLY A 86 2.11 -5.56 18.78
CA GLY A 86 1.60 -6.29 19.95
C GLY A 86 2.52 -7.44 20.36
N LEU A 87 2.97 -8.28 19.42
CA LEU A 87 3.90 -9.37 19.72
C LEU A 87 5.26 -8.87 20.24
N VAL A 88 5.83 -7.84 19.63
CA VAL A 88 7.18 -7.34 19.99
C VAL A 88 7.18 -6.64 21.35
N LEU A 89 6.12 -5.89 21.68
CA LEU A 89 6.04 -5.13 22.94
C LEU A 89 5.57 -5.98 24.12
N TRP A 90 4.67 -6.95 23.89
CA TRP A 90 4.09 -7.74 24.99
C TRP A 90 4.79 -9.07 25.25
N LEU A 91 5.53 -9.62 24.28
CA LEU A 91 6.24 -10.88 24.48
C LEU A 91 7.74 -10.64 24.71
N PRO A 92 8.26 -10.89 25.93
CA PRO A 92 9.65 -10.58 26.28
C PRO A 92 10.69 -11.35 25.43
N GLN A 93 10.29 -12.49 24.86
CA GLN A 93 11.12 -13.31 23.94
C GLN A 93 11.37 -12.66 22.57
N PHE A 94 10.54 -11.70 22.15
CA PHE A 94 10.68 -10.99 20.87
C PHE A 94 11.37 -9.63 21.00
N VAL A 95 11.78 -9.25 22.22
CA VAL A 95 12.47 -7.99 22.47
C VAL A 95 13.92 -8.06 21.98
N SER A 96 14.39 -6.97 21.37
CA SER A 96 15.76 -6.89 20.85
C SER A 96 16.80 -6.99 21.97
N ALA A 97 17.88 -7.73 21.72
CA ALA A 97 19.01 -7.85 22.64
C ALA A 97 19.52 -6.48 23.10
N GLY A 98 19.53 -6.25 24.42
CA GLY A 98 19.94 -4.98 25.04
C GLY A 98 18.77 -4.05 25.43
N CYS A 99 17.54 -4.40 25.08
CA CYS A 99 16.33 -3.78 25.60
C CYS A 99 15.58 -4.80 26.47
N ALA A 100 14.92 -4.32 27.52
CA ALA A 100 14.14 -5.16 28.42
C ALA A 100 12.80 -4.50 28.73
N VAL A 101 11.76 -5.32 28.88
CA VAL A 101 10.49 -4.89 29.46
C VAL A 101 10.76 -4.69 30.95
N ARG A 102 10.66 -3.45 31.44
CA ARG A 102 10.68 -3.17 32.88
C ARG A 102 9.23 -3.19 33.37
N LEU A 103 8.91 -4.03 34.35
CA LEU A 103 7.66 -3.84 35.11
C LEU A 103 7.72 -2.47 35.78
N ALA A 104 6.62 -1.74 35.75
CA ALA A 104 6.48 -0.49 36.48
C ALA A 104 6.50 -0.80 37.99
N GLU A 105 7.66 -0.69 38.60
CA GLU A 105 7.85 -0.96 40.03
C GLU A 105 7.27 0.22 40.83
N GLY A 106 6.02 0.09 41.30
CA GLY A 106 5.41 1.13 42.13
C GLY A 106 3.91 1.05 42.44
N THR A 107 3.12 0.23 41.76
CA THR A 107 1.70 0.07 42.09
C THR A 107 1.30 -1.37 41.87
N SER A 108 0.47 -1.91 42.76
CA SER A 108 -0.03 -3.29 42.79
C SER A 108 -0.97 -3.65 41.63
N ASP A 109 -0.63 -3.20 40.43
CA ASP A 109 -1.32 -3.47 39.17
C ASP A 109 -0.23 -3.86 38.17
N ASP A 110 -0.16 -5.14 37.80
CA ASP A 110 0.82 -5.74 36.88
C ASP A 110 0.60 -5.22 35.44
N MET A 111 0.81 -3.93 35.21
CA MET A 111 0.86 -3.36 33.86
C MET A 111 2.31 -3.48 33.36
N LEU A 112 2.51 -4.30 32.32
CA LEU A 112 3.78 -4.37 31.59
C LEU A 112 4.19 -2.95 31.18
N GLY A 113 5.33 -2.47 31.68
CA GLY A 113 5.83 -1.12 31.41
C GLY A 113 6.59 -1.01 30.08
N ALA A 114 6.85 0.24 29.69
CA ALA A 114 7.55 0.60 28.46
C ALA A 114 8.89 -0.15 28.29
N VAL A 115 9.21 -0.53 27.05
CA VAL A 115 10.50 -1.18 26.72
C VAL A 115 11.63 -0.16 26.82
N ILE A 116 12.53 -0.35 27.79
CA ILE A 116 13.69 0.53 27.99
C ILE A 116 14.94 -0.17 27.46
N CYS A 117 15.68 0.53 26.60
CA CYS A 117 16.97 0.09 26.11
C CYS A 117 18.10 0.59 27.03
N GLY A 118 19.02 -0.30 27.40
CA GLY A 118 20.10 0.02 28.36
C GLY A 118 21.24 0.85 27.78
N SER A 119 21.32 1.01 26.46
CA SER A 119 22.33 1.81 25.78
C SER A 119 21.79 2.43 24.49
N ARG A 120 22.41 3.54 24.05
CA ARG A 120 22.07 4.21 22.79
C ARG A 120 22.31 3.32 21.55
N GLU A 121 23.31 2.44 21.62
CA GLU A 121 23.59 1.46 20.55
C GLU A 121 22.49 0.40 20.43
N ALA A 122 21.97 -0.08 21.57
CA ALA A 122 20.84 -1.01 21.60
C ALA A 122 19.57 -0.37 21.05
N GLU A 123 19.34 0.92 21.34
CA GLU A 123 18.22 1.67 20.79
C GLU A 123 18.30 1.81 19.25
N LEU A 124 19.48 2.18 18.72
CA LEU A 124 19.68 2.27 17.27
C LEU A 124 19.47 0.92 16.58
N ARG A 125 19.95 -0.17 17.19
CA ARG A 125 19.73 -1.53 16.69
C ARG A 125 18.24 -1.90 16.70
N ALA A 126 17.53 -1.56 17.77
CA ALA A 126 16.10 -1.83 17.88
C ALA A 126 15.29 -1.08 16.83
N ARG A 127 15.61 0.21 16.60
CA ARG A 127 14.98 1.02 15.53
C ARG A 127 15.28 0.47 14.14
N ALA A 128 16.52 0.02 13.89
CA ALA A 128 16.89 -0.61 12.63
C ALA A 128 16.11 -1.91 12.38
N LEU A 129 15.94 -2.75 13.42
CA LEU A 129 15.12 -3.95 13.34
C LEU A 129 13.64 -3.63 13.06
N ALA A 130 13.09 -2.61 13.71
CA ALA A 130 11.71 -2.15 13.46
C ALA A 130 11.52 -1.73 11.99
N ASN A 131 12.44 -0.94 11.44
CA ASN A 131 12.41 -0.53 10.03
C ASN A 131 12.55 -1.71 9.07
N LEU A 132 13.37 -2.70 9.43
CA LEU A 132 13.51 -3.92 8.65
C LEU A 132 12.22 -4.75 8.66
N GLN A 133 11.59 -4.91 9.82
CA GLN A 133 10.30 -5.61 9.95
C GLN A 133 9.21 -4.90 9.13
N PHE A 134 9.13 -3.58 9.25
CA PHE A 134 8.19 -2.76 8.48
C PHE A 134 8.37 -2.97 6.97
N SER A 135 9.61 -2.88 6.50
CA SER A 135 9.95 -3.05 5.08
C SER A 135 9.66 -4.47 4.59
N TRP A 136 9.95 -5.49 5.41
CA TRP A 136 9.71 -6.89 5.08
C TRP A 136 8.22 -7.20 4.93
N ILE A 137 7.40 -6.72 5.88
CA ILE A 137 5.94 -6.89 5.84
C ILE A 137 5.36 -6.19 4.60
N LEU A 138 5.77 -4.94 4.35
CA LEU A 138 5.33 -4.18 3.17
C LEU A 138 5.71 -4.90 1.87
N ALA A 139 6.95 -5.37 1.75
CA ALA A 139 7.41 -6.12 0.59
C ALA A 139 6.58 -7.41 0.39
N GLY A 140 6.32 -8.17 1.47
CA GLY A 140 5.48 -9.36 1.42
C GLY A 140 4.08 -9.09 0.89
N ILE A 141 3.42 -8.02 1.38
CA ILE A 141 2.08 -7.62 0.93
C ILE A 141 2.11 -7.22 -0.54
N LEU A 142 3.08 -6.38 -0.97
CA LEU A 142 3.17 -5.92 -2.36
C LEU A 142 3.47 -7.08 -3.32
N ILE A 143 4.35 -8.01 -2.95
CA ILE A 143 4.63 -9.21 -3.74
C ILE A 143 3.37 -10.05 -3.87
N PHE A 144 2.66 -10.31 -2.76
CA PHE A 144 1.42 -11.09 -2.77
C PHE A 144 0.34 -10.46 -3.66
N THR A 145 0.06 -9.17 -3.47
CA THR A 145 -0.90 -8.42 -4.28
C THR A 145 -0.47 -8.37 -5.75
N GLY A 146 0.82 -8.19 -6.03
CA GLY A 146 1.38 -8.23 -7.39
C GLY A 146 1.21 -9.59 -8.06
N CYS A 147 1.51 -10.68 -7.36
CA CYS A 147 1.31 -12.04 -7.84
C CYS A 147 -0.17 -12.33 -8.17
N ILE A 148 -1.10 -11.94 -7.29
CA ILE A 148 -2.54 -12.09 -7.53
C ILE A 148 -2.96 -11.27 -8.75
N SER A 149 -2.54 -10.02 -8.82
CA SER A 149 -2.88 -9.12 -9.93
C SER A 149 -2.40 -9.67 -11.27
N LEU A 150 -1.16 -10.19 -11.33
CA LEU A 150 -0.61 -10.83 -12.53
C LEU A 150 -1.34 -12.12 -12.91
N LYS A 151 -1.69 -12.97 -11.93
CA LYS A 151 -2.45 -14.20 -12.17
C LYS A 151 -3.85 -13.90 -12.71
N LEU A 152 -4.52 -12.89 -12.16
CA LEU A 152 -5.82 -12.43 -12.66
C LEU A 152 -5.68 -11.87 -14.06
N ALA A 153 -4.70 -10.99 -14.32
CA ALA A 153 -4.45 -10.44 -15.65
C ALA A 153 -4.16 -11.55 -16.69
N ALA A 154 -3.37 -12.55 -16.33
CA ALA A 154 -3.08 -13.69 -17.19
C ALA A 154 -4.32 -14.57 -17.47
N LYS A 155 -5.24 -14.70 -16.50
CA LYS A 155 -6.48 -15.48 -16.64
C LYS A 155 -7.55 -14.73 -17.44
N TYR A 156 -7.64 -13.41 -17.28
CA TYR A 156 -8.60 -12.56 -17.97
C TYR A 156 -8.13 -12.12 -19.35
N ARG A 157 -6.84 -12.26 -19.68
CA ARG A 157 -6.35 -12.15 -21.05
C ARG A 157 -6.98 -13.32 -21.83
N PRO A 158 -7.95 -13.07 -22.73
CA PRO A 158 -8.64 -14.14 -23.43
C PRO A 158 -7.62 -14.98 -24.20
N ARG A 159 -7.82 -16.29 -24.22
CA ARG A 159 -7.06 -17.22 -25.05
C ARG A 159 -7.28 -17.00 -26.56
N ASP A 160 -8.04 -15.98 -26.97
CA ASP A 160 -8.46 -15.71 -28.35
C ASP A 160 -8.25 -14.24 -28.77
N PHE A 161 -7.00 -13.79 -28.85
CA PHE A 161 -6.63 -12.84 -29.90
C PHE A 161 -5.33 -13.34 -30.52
N PRO A 162 -5.36 -13.91 -31.74
CA PRO A 162 -4.17 -13.93 -32.56
C PRO A 162 -3.71 -12.48 -32.64
N VAL A 163 -2.44 -12.25 -32.37
CA VAL A 163 -1.80 -10.96 -32.68
C VAL A 163 -1.68 -10.92 -34.20
N ASP A 164 -2.80 -10.71 -34.89
CA ASP A 164 -2.79 -10.25 -36.26
C ASP A 164 -2.32 -8.80 -36.18
N TYR A 165 -1.05 -8.64 -36.53
CA TYR A 165 -0.49 -7.36 -36.89
C TYR A 165 -1.41 -6.76 -37.96
N GLU A 166 -2.09 -5.66 -37.67
CA GLU A 166 -2.65 -4.84 -38.74
C GLU A 166 -1.46 -4.38 -39.59
N GLN A 167 -1.25 -5.02 -40.74
CA GLN A 167 -0.47 -4.39 -41.78
C GLN A 167 -1.19 -3.10 -42.15
N LEU A 168 -0.55 -1.98 -41.83
CA LEU A 168 -0.93 -0.67 -42.35
C LEU A 168 -0.97 -0.79 -43.88
N GLN A 169 -2.18 -0.86 -44.45
CA GLN A 169 -2.39 -0.58 -45.86
C GLN A 169 -1.97 0.88 -46.06
N SER A 170 -0.71 1.05 -46.48
CA SER A 170 -0.24 2.27 -47.12
C SER A 170 -1.06 2.45 -48.39
N LYS A 171 -2.19 3.15 -48.28
CA LYS A 171 -2.86 3.76 -49.42
C LYS A 171 -1.98 4.94 -49.84
N GLY A 172 -0.94 4.62 -50.61
CA GLY A 172 -0.15 5.63 -51.30
C GLY A 172 -1.07 6.50 -52.16
N PRO A 173 -0.80 7.81 -52.30
CA PRO A 173 -1.65 8.68 -53.08
C PRO A 173 -1.67 8.22 -54.53
N ASP A 174 -2.86 8.14 -55.13
CA ASP A 174 -3.05 7.99 -56.57
C ASP A 174 -2.42 9.19 -57.29
N VAL A 175 -1.12 9.11 -57.57
CA VAL A 175 -0.45 10.00 -58.50
C VAL A 175 -0.73 9.45 -59.89
N HIS A 176 -1.74 10.01 -60.55
CA HIS A 176 -1.94 9.84 -61.98
C HIS A 176 -0.73 10.42 -62.73
N ILE A 177 0.21 9.57 -63.12
CA ILE A 177 1.23 9.91 -64.13
C ILE A 177 0.63 9.57 -65.49
N PRO A 178 0.37 10.54 -66.38
CA PRO A 178 -0.12 10.25 -67.72
C PRO A 178 1.03 9.67 -68.56
N MET A 179 0.98 8.36 -68.81
CA MET A 179 1.82 7.69 -69.80
C MET A 179 1.27 8.00 -71.20
N ASN A 180 1.78 9.06 -71.81
CA ASN A 180 1.61 9.28 -73.24
C ASN A 180 2.59 8.39 -74.02
N SER A 181 2.02 7.64 -74.96
CA SER A 181 2.61 7.09 -76.20
C SER A 181 3.83 6.17 -76.07
N PHE A 182 3.69 4.90 -76.46
CA PHE A 182 4.32 4.40 -77.70
C PHE A 182 3.80 3.00 -78.09
N GLN A 183 3.18 2.96 -79.27
CA GLN A 183 3.14 1.90 -80.27
C GLN A 183 2.49 0.53 -79.98
N GLN A 184 1.34 0.36 -80.64
CA GLN A 184 0.76 -0.90 -81.10
C GLN A 184 1.36 -1.26 -82.47
N ALA A 185 1.83 -2.50 -82.64
CA ALA A 185 1.65 -3.33 -83.85
C ALA A 185 2.44 -4.65 -83.72
N GLY A 186 1.73 -5.77 -83.81
CA GLY A 186 2.32 -7.06 -84.21
C GLY A 186 2.82 -7.01 -85.66
N PRO A 187 3.23 -8.14 -86.26
CA PRO A 187 2.47 -9.40 -86.26
C PRO A 187 3.07 -10.56 -85.43
#